data_AF-A0A0N4UF18-F1
#
_entry.id   AF-A0A0N4UF18-F1
#
_cell.length_a   1.000
_cell.length_b   1.000
_cell.length_c   1.000
_cell.angle_alpha   90.00
_cell.angle_beta   90.00
_cell.angle_gamma   90.00
#
_symmetry.space_group_name_H-M   'P 1'
#
loop_
_entity.id
_entity.type
_entity.pdbx_description
1 polymer ?
#
loop_
_entity_poly.entity_id
_entity_poly.type
_entity_poly.pdbx_seq_one_letter_code
_entity_poly.pdbx_strand_id
1 'polypeptide(L)'
;MIKREYYPNVTTMGNFYPMPTAAVLQDITRRVTILSNVEHDRVIKTDDSKGLGSGNDGIPRDILPVNMDFVILIEKISGTAKWFIDGNGFQQQKFNYNTIAGHQALQSLIYPPTLFTRIGKNLHIKFISNDDMVIEFPCDVQLITVRPLNDSPNQRLMILHRAGIYCGGTATTPCRSGDLSTAILSYLKSIHVTKLQRTQLNGIDTIGTKKNVDDEEFSIEPMDFLTYIIDM
;
A
#
# COMPACT_ATOMS: atom_id res chain seq x y z
N MET A 1 9.99 -2.63 3.31
CA MET A 1 10.65 -1.71 4.28
C MET A 1 12.13 -2.00 4.32
N ILE A 2 13.00 -0.99 4.46
CA ILE A 2 14.45 -1.13 4.43
C ILE A 2 14.98 -1.28 5.86
N LYS A 3 15.93 -2.20 6.09
CA LYS A 3 16.61 -2.35 7.39
C LYS A 3 17.50 -1.12 7.63
N ARG A 4 17.35 -0.50 8.81
CA ARG A 4 18.21 0.59 9.28
C ARG A 4 19.01 0.11 10.48
N GLU A 5 20.22 0.62 10.61
CA GLU A 5 21.11 0.38 11.74
C GLU A 5 21.43 1.72 12.39
N TYR A 6 21.55 1.71 13.71
CA TYR A 6 21.97 2.88 14.45
C TYR A 6 23.49 2.96 14.43
N TYR A 7 24.00 4.09 13.95
CA TYR A 7 25.44 4.34 13.87
C TYR A 7 25.82 5.33 14.97
N PRO A 8 26.55 4.90 16.02
CA PRO A 8 26.89 5.77 17.15
C PRO A 8 27.96 6.82 16.80
N ASN A 9 28.65 6.65 15.68
CA ASN A 9 29.67 7.58 15.18
C ASN A 9 29.09 8.72 14.33
N VAL A 10 27.78 8.72 14.04
CA VAL A 10 27.10 9.85 13.41
C VAL A 10 26.19 10.55 14.41
N THR A 11 25.89 11.82 14.16
CA THR A 11 25.01 12.61 15.03
C THR A 11 23.60 11.99 15.11
N THR A 12 22.83 12.37 16.12
CA THR A 12 21.42 11.93 16.22
C THR A 12 20.66 12.25 14.94
N MET A 13 20.86 13.44 14.36
CA MET A 13 20.26 13.86 13.09
C MET A 13 20.65 12.96 11.91
N GLY A 14 21.88 12.40 11.90
CA GLY A 14 22.32 11.44 10.90
C GLY A 14 21.66 10.06 10.99
N ASN A 15 20.98 9.77 12.10
CA ASN A 15 20.20 8.55 12.31
C ASN A 15 18.68 8.77 12.09
N PHE A 16 18.24 9.98 11.72
CA PHE A 16 16.85 10.19 11.32
C PHE A 16 16.64 9.73 9.89
N TYR A 17 15.63 8.88 9.70
CA TYR A 17 15.21 8.40 8.39
C TYR A 17 13.75 8.78 8.16
N PRO A 18 13.34 9.05 6.91
CA PRO A 18 11.95 9.24 6.58
C PRO A 18 11.12 8.02 6.99
N MET A 19 9.98 8.27 7.63
CA MET A 19 8.97 7.27 7.95
C MET A 19 7.69 7.63 7.19
N PRO A 20 7.63 7.36 5.88
CA PRO A 20 6.49 7.80 5.08
C PRO A 20 5.18 7.13 5.51
N THR A 21 5.25 5.90 6.04
CA THR A 21 4.05 5.13 6.40
C THR A 21 4.25 4.19 7.59
N ALA A 22 5.43 3.58 7.73
CA ALA A 22 5.67 2.57 8.75
C ALA A 22 7.12 2.52 9.24
N ALA A 23 7.29 2.25 10.54
CA ALA A 23 8.55 1.87 11.18
C ALA A 23 8.36 0.59 12.00
N VAL A 24 9.36 -0.30 11.97
CA VAL A 24 9.32 -1.58 12.66
C VAL A 24 10.57 -1.79 13.50
N LEU A 25 10.35 -2.15 14.77
CA LEU A 25 11.37 -2.68 15.66
C LEU A 25 11.02 -4.15 15.94
N GLN A 26 11.99 -5.04 15.80
CA GLN A 26 11.76 -6.47 15.89
C GLN A 26 12.94 -7.16 16.58
N ASP A 27 12.63 -8.07 17.51
CA ASP A 27 13.57 -9.04 18.05
C ASP A 27 13.23 -10.47 17.54
N ILE A 28 13.72 -11.51 18.21
CA ILE A 28 13.47 -12.91 17.83
C ILE A 28 12.06 -13.43 18.19
N THR A 29 11.29 -12.72 19.01
CA THR A 29 9.99 -13.17 19.55
C THR A 29 8.88 -12.14 19.43
N ARG A 30 9.21 -10.86 19.25
CA ARG A 30 8.29 -9.74 19.29
C ARG A 30 8.59 -8.75 18.17
N ARG A 31 7.53 -8.09 17.73
CA ARG A 31 7.55 -7.00 16.77
C ARG A 31 6.72 -5.85 17.30
N VAL A 32 7.25 -4.65 17.20
CA VAL A 32 6.52 -3.40 17.39
C VAL A 32 6.52 -2.67 16.05
N THR A 33 5.32 -2.43 15.54
CA THR A 33 5.10 -1.72 14.28
C THR A 33 4.38 -0.41 14.59
N ILE A 34 4.95 0.72 14.15
CA ILE A 34 4.34 2.04 14.22
C ILE A 34 3.95 2.43 12.81
N LEU A 35 2.68 2.78 12.62
CA LEU A 35 2.11 3.23 11.35
C LEU A 35 1.65 4.68 11.49
N SER A 36 1.82 5.50 10.46
CA SER A 36 1.35 6.89 10.41
C SER A 36 0.82 7.25 9.02
N ASN A 37 -0.12 8.18 8.96
CA ASN A 37 -0.58 8.79 7.71
C ASN A 37 0.20 10.07 7.32
N VAL A 38 1.03 10.61 8.23
CA VAL A 38 1.78 11.86 8.01
C VAL A 38 3.16 11.86 8.69
N GLU A 39 4.08 12.67 8.17
CA GLU A 39 5.32 13.03 8.86
C GLU A 39 5.05 14.11 9.92
N HIS A 40 5.79 14.06 11.03
CA HIS A 40 5.62 15.00 12.13
C HIS A 40 6.05 16.43 11.78
N ASP A 41 5.25 17.40 12.24
CA ASP A 41 5.49 18.82 11.99
C ASP A 41 6.68 19.36 12.81
N ARG A 42 7.35 20.39 12.28
CA ARG A 42 8.53 21.03 12.89
C ARG A 42 8.44 22.55 12.79
N VAL A 43 8.56 23.22 13.93
CA VAL A 43 8.71 24.69 13.98
C VAL A 43 10.19 25.02 13.95
N ILE A 44 10.65 25.71 12.91
CA ILE A 44 12.02 26.20 12.81
C ILE A 44 11.99 27.72 12.93
N LYS A 45 12.88 28.31 13.73
CA LYS A 45 12.93 29.77 13.97
C LYS A 45 13.99 30.49 13.14
N THR A 46 14.90 29.74 12.55
CA THR A 46 16.11 30.23 11.86
C THR A 46 16.22 29.54 10.51
N ASP A 47 16.61 30.30 9.48
CA ASP A 47 16.95 29.76 8.16
C ASP A 47 18.16 28.81 8.25
N ASP A 48 18.14 27.74 7.47
CA ASP A 48 19.22 26.74 7.40
C ASP A 48 20.25 27.05 6.29
N SER A 49 20.09 28.20 5.63
CA SER A 49 20.95 28.71 4.56
C SER A 49 21.03 27.76 3.35
N LYS A 50 19.92 27.06 3.05
CA LYS A 50 19.78 26.21 1.85
C LYS A 50 18.99 26.86 0.71
N GLY A 51 18.75 28.17 0.79
CA GLY A 51 18.22 28.97 -0.31
C GLY A 51 16.74 29.35 -0.19
N LEU A 52 16.07 28.97 0.90
CA LEU A 52 14.72 29.46 1.20
C LEU A 52 14.76 30.91 1.72
N GLY A 53 15.81 31.25 2.49
CA GLY A 53 16.11 32.62 2.91
C GLY A 53 15.55 32.96 4.29
N SER A 54 15.84 34.17 4.78
CA SER A 54 15.41 34.63 6.11
C SER A 54 14.21 35.59 6.07
N GLY A 55 13.52 35.68 4.94
CA GLY A 55 12.32 36.52 4.75
C GLY A 55 11.10 36.00 5.51
N ASN A 56 9.98 36.72 5.42
CA ASN A 56 8.72 36.33 6.07
C ASN A 56 8.17 34.98 5.57
N ASP A 57 8.51 34.59 4.35
CA ASP A 57 8.22 33.30 3.69
C ASP A 57 9.41 32.32 3.74
N GLY A 58 10.58 32.79 4.16
CA GLY A 58 11.82 32.03 4.19
C GLY A 58 11.89 31.00 5.32
N ILE A 59 11.02 31.14 6.33
CA ILE A 59 10.97 30.27 7.50
C ILE A 59 9.51 29.81 7.66
N PRO A 60 9.23 28.49 7.63
CA PRO A 60 7.87 27.96 7.78
C PRO A 60 7.37 28.18 9.21
N ARG A 61 6.79 29.36 9.45
CA ARG A 61 6.15 29.78 10.71
C ARG A 61 4.63 29.72 10.62
N ASP A 62 4.11 29.29 9.48
CA ASP A 62 2.71 29.21 9.08
C ASP A 62 2.07 27.87 9.47
N ILE A 63 2.46 27.33 10.63
CA ILE A 63 1.96 26.04 11.10
C ILE A 63 0.46 26.10 11.33
N LEU A 64 -0.24 25.20 10.67
CA LEU A 64 -1.67 24.95 10.82
C LEU A 64 -1.89 23.59 11.47
N PRO A 65 -3.00 23.39 12.21
CA PRO A 65 -3.34 22.08 12.73
C PRO A 65 -3.39 21.03 11.61
N VAL A 66 -2.63 19.95 11.77
CA VAL A 66 -2.63 18.79 10.88
C VAL A 66 -3.34 17.64 11.58
N ASN A 67 -4.25 16.96 10.87
CA ASN A 67 -4.82 15.72 11.39
C ASN A 67 -3.78 14.60 11.22
N MET A 68 -3.27 14.09 12.33
CA MET A 68 -2.30 13.00 12.35
C MET A 68 -2.92 11.79 13.03
N ASP A 69 -2.93 10.66 12.33
CA ASP A 69 -3.41 9.40 12.85
C ASP A 69 -2.26 8.39 12.88
N PHE A 70 -2.17 7.62 13.97
CA PHE A 70 -1.16 6.59 14.12
C PHE A 70 -1.75 5.30 14.68
N VAL A 71 -1.13 4.18 14.32
CA VAL A 71 -1.46 2.86 14.87
C VAL A 71 -0.18 2.22 15.39
N ILE A 72 -0.24 1.73 16.62
CA ILE A 72 0.84 0.95 17.22
C ILE A 72 0.38 -0.50 17.32
N LEU A 73 1.07 -1.40 16.62
CA LEU A 73 0.85 -2.84 16.73
C LEU A 73 1.99 -3.48 17.51
N ILE A 74 1.62 -4.28 18.50
CA ILE A 74 2.55 -5.11 19.27
C ILE A 74 2.18 -6.56 18.96
N GLU A 75 3.11 -7.28 18.35
CA GLU A 75 2.87 -8.61 17.82
C GLU A 75 3.85 -9.61 18.39
N LYS A 76 3.37 -10.83 18.63
CA LYS A 76 4.23 -11.99 18.82
C LYS A 76 4.60 -12.55 17.45
N ILE A 77 5.87 -12.87 17.27
CA ILE A 77 6.39 -13.47 16.04
C ILE A 77 7.12 -14.77 16.38
N SER A 78 7.09 -15.70 15.44
CA SER A 78 7.93 -16.89 15.47
C SER A 78 9.31 -16.51 14.94
N GLY A 79 10.35 -16.74 15.74
CA GLY A 79 11.74 -16.34 15.50
C GLY A 79 12.45 -17.01 14.33
N THR A 80 11.71 -17.69 13.45
CA THR A 80 12.23 -18.26 12.22
C THR A 80 12.23 -17.23 11.09
N ALA A 81 12.68 -16.01 11.35
CA ALA A 81 13.17 -15.15 10.28
C ALA A 81 14.34 -15.91 9.64
N LYS A 82 14.01 -16.72 8.63
CA LYS A 82 14.96 -17.58 7.93
C LYS A 82 15.96 -16.64 7.31
N TRP A 83 17.14 -16.58 7.92
CA TRP A 83 18.35 -16.15 7.25
C TRP A 83 18.40 -16.90 5.92
N PHE A 84 18.32 -16.17 4.82
CA PHE A 84 18.50 -16.79 3.52
C PHE A 84 19.98 -17.23 3.48
N ILE A 85 20.19 -18.54 3.50
CA ILE A 85 21.48 -19.13 3.17
C ILE A 85 21.50 -19.16 1.65
N ASP A 86 22.04 -18.10 1.04
CA ASP A 86 22.51 -18.20 -0.34
C ASP A 86 23.87 -18.92 -0.29
N GLY A 87 24.24 -19.64 -1.35
CA GLY A 87 25.39 -20.57 -1.41
C GLY A 87 26.76 -19.98 -1.06
N ASN A 88 26.84 -18.69 -0.72
CA ASN A 88 28.03 -17.95 -0.30
C ASN A 88 27.97 -17.40 1.14
N GLY A 89 27.06 -17.91 1.99
CA GLY A 89 27.02 -17.61 3.43
C GLY A 89 25.78 -16.82 3.87
N PHE A 90 25.67 -16.60 5.19
CA PHE A 90 24.52 -15.91 5.81
C PHE A 90 24.40 -14.46 5.32
N GLN A 91 23.49 -14.18 4.39
CA GLN A 91 23.13 -12.79 4.09
C GLN A 91 22.03 -12.32 5.04
N GLN A 92 22.34 -11.25 5.78
CA GLN A 92 21.31 -10.57 6.57
C GLN A 92 20.28 -9.96 5.63
N GLN A 93 19.00 -10.21 5.91
CA GLN A 93 17.90 -9.66 5.13
C GLN A 93 17.95 -8.12 5.19
N LYS A 94 18.15 -7.47 4.04
CA LYS A 94 18.25 -5.99 3.94
C LYS A 94 16.90 -5.29 3.98
N PHE A 95 15.82 -6.04 3.90
CA PHE A 95 14.45 -5.54 3.89
C PHE A 95 13.55 -6.43 4.75
N ASN A 96 12.40 -5.86 5.12
CA ASN A 96 11.35 -6.54 5.87
C ASN A 96 9.98 -6.10 5.36
N TYR A 97 8.95 -6.87 5.69
CA TYR A 97 7.57 -6.69 5.31
C TYR A 97 6.68 -6.54 6.53
N ASN A 98 5.51 -5.93 6.36
CA ASN A 98 4.49 -5.92 7.41
C ASN A 98 3.92 -7.33 7.58
N THR A 99 3.50 -7.66 8.80
CA THR A 99 2.63 -8.83 9.00
C THR A 99 1.29 -8.58 8.32
N ILE A 100 0.44 -9.60 8.24
CA ILE A 100 -0.92 -9.41 7.73
C ILE A 100 -1.72 -8.38 8.55
N ALA A 101 -1.60 -8.41 9.88
CA ALA A 101 -2.24 -7.45 10.77
C ALA A 101 -1.69 -6.03 10.58
N GLY A 102 -0.37 -5.90 10.49
CA GLY A 102 0.27 -4.62 10.21
C GLY A 102 -0.08 -4.08 8.82
N HIS A 103 -0.25 -4.95 7.81
CA HIS A 103 -0.67 -4.55 6.49
C HIS A 103 -2.13 -4.05 6.48
N GLN A 104 -3.05 -4.79 7.10
CA GLN A 104 -4.45 -4.37 7.22
C GLN A 104 -4.59 -3.07 8.00
N ALA A 105 -3.87 -2.93 9.12
CA ALA A 105 -3.86 -1.70 9.89
C ALA A 105 -3.32 -0.51 9.09
N LEU A 106 -2.30 -0.73 8.26
CA LEU A 106 -1.76 0.30 7.37
C LEU A 106 -2.77 0.72 6.30
N GLN A 107 -3.45 -0.25 5.68
CA GLN A 107 -4.47 0.03 4.67
C GLN A 107 -5.64 0.81 5.27
N SER A 108 -6.13 0.42 6.45
CA SER A 108 -7.20 1.14 7.16
C SER A 108 -6.81 2.56 7.56
N LEU A 109 -5.51 2.82 7.77
CA LEU A 109 -4.99 4.14 8.14
C LEU A 109 -4.85 5.07 6.92
N ILE A 110 -4.33 4.55 5.80
CA ILE A 110 -4.05 5.36 4.60
C ILE A 110 -5.28 5.48 3.69
N TYR A 111 -6.13 4.45 3.66
CA TYR A 111 -7.33 4.39 2.82
C TYR A 111 -8.58 4.18 3.68
N PRO A 112 -8.94 5.17 4.53
CA PRO A 112 -10.12 5.06 5.36
C PRO A 112 -11.40 5.02 4.50
N PRO A 113 -12.48 4.36 4.97
CA PRO A 113 -13.77 4.35 4.27
C PRO A 113 -14.30 5.76 4.04
N THR A 114 -14.80 6.02 2.83
CA THR A 114 -15.50 7.28 2.54
C THR A 114 -16.93 7.22 3.06
N LEU A 115 -17.27 8.09 4.00
CA LEU A 115 -18.61 8.18 4.57
C LEU A 115 -19.44 9.21 3.81
N PHE A 116 -20.53 8.75 3.20
CA PHE A 116 -21.49 9.64 2.52
C PHE A 116 -22.72 9.86 3.40
N THR A 117 -23.01 11.12 3.74
CA THR A 117 -24.23 11.49 4.47
C THR A 117 -25.23 12.12 3.51
N ARG A 118 -26.47 11.61 3.46
CA ARG A 118 -27.56 12.22 2.68
C ARG A 118 -28.59 12.86 3.59
N ILE A 119 -28.99 14.08 3.25
CA ILE A 119 -30.02 14.85 3.98
C ILE A 119 -31.35 14.72 3.21
N GLY A 120 -32.38 14.14 3.83
CA GLY A 120 -33.71 13.99 3.25
C GLY A 120 -34.62 13.05 4.07
N LYS A 121 -35.93 13.30 4.09
CA LYS A 121 -36.88 12.56 4.96
C LYS A 121 -37.38 11.22 4.40
N ASN A 122 -37.24 10.97 3.10
CA ASN A 122 -37.74 9.75 2.43
C ASN A 122 -36.60 9.02 1.73
N LEU A 123 -35.81 8.28 2.52
CA LEU A 123 -34.66 7.52 2.03
C LEU A 123 -35.05 6.04 1.90
N HIS A 124 -35.35 5.60 0.68
CA HIS A 124 -35.35 4.17 0.36
C HIS A 124 -33.89 3.70 0.27
N ILE A 125 -33.33 3.25 1.40
CA ILE A 125 -32.01 2.63 1.47
C ILE A 125 -32.18 1.17 1.08
N LYS A 126 -31.69 0.81 -0.11
CA LYS A 126 -31.47 -0.60 -0.46
C LYS A 126 -30.09 -0.97 0.05
N PHE A 127 -30.03 -1.75 1.12
CA PHE A 127 -28.78 -2.39 1.53
C PHE A 127 -28.39 -3.37 0.43
N ILE A 128 -27.18 -3.22 -0.10
CA ILE A 128 -26.55 -4.26 -0.91
C ILE A 128 -26.26 -5.40 0.06
N SER A 129 -26.92 -6.55 -0.12
CA SER A 129 -26.62 -7.74 0.69
C SER A 129 -25.20 -8.21 0.38
N ASN A 130 -24.55 -8.88 1.34
CA ASN A 130 -23.19 -9.42 1.13
C ASN A 130 -23.10 -10.38 -0.08
N ASP A 131 -24.22 -10.93 -0.52
CA ASP A 131 -24.28 -11.79 -1.72
C ASP A 131 -24.26 -10.99 -3.03
N ASP A 132 -24.70 -9.73 -2.99
CA ASP A 132 -24.68 -8.84 -4.16
C ASP A 132 -23.29 -8.18 -4.26
N MET A 133 -22.35 -8.92 -4.86
CA MET A 133 -21.13 -8.38 -5.49
C MET A 133 -20.03 -7.88 -4.53
N VAL A 134 -19.78 -8.58 -3.42
CA VAL A 134 -18.54 -8.35 -2.66
C VAL A 134 -17.37 -9.05 -3.38
N ILE A 135 -16.69 -8.29 -4.24
CA ILE A 135 -15.44 -8.73 -4.87
C ILE A 135 -14.33 -8.61 -3.83
N GLU A 136 -13.87 -9.74 -3.30
CA GLU A 136 -12.79 -9.80 -2.31
C GLU A 136 -11.47 -10.15 -3.00
N PHE A 137 -10.55 -9.19 -3.06
CA PHE A 137 -9.16 -9.48 -3.43
C PHE A 137 -8.44 -10.20 -2.28
N PRO A 138 -7.39 -10.99 -2.57
CA PRO A 138 -6.45 -11.44 -1.55
C PRO A 138 -5.94 -10.25 -0.72
N CYS A 139 -5.75 -10.41 0.59
CA CYS A 139 -5.43 -9.29 1.46
C CYS A 139 -4.03 -8.69 1.28
N ASP A 140 -3.17 -9.36 0.51
CA ASP A 140 -1.88 -8.85 0.06
C ASP A 140 -1.99 -8.16 -1.31
N VAL A 141 -3.17 -8.10 -1.93
CA VAL A 141 -3.40 -7.48 -3.23
C VAL A 141 -4.27 -6.25 -3.09
N GLN A 142 -3.82 -5.16 -3.70
CA GLN A 142 -4.52 -3.89 -3.71
C GLN A 142 -4.77 -3.44 -5.15
N LEU A 143 -6.01 -3.05 -5.43
CA LEU A 143 -6.35 -2.29 -6.63
C LEU A 143 -5.96 -0.82 -6.41
N ILE A 144 -4.85 -0.39 -7.00
CA ILE A 144 -4.28 0.95 -6.79
C ILE A 144 -5.05 2.00 -7.57
N THR A 145 -5.40 1.71 -8.83
CA THR A 145 -6.17 2.65 -9.65
C THR A 145 -6.93 1.93 -10.75
N VAL A 146 -8.08 2.49 -11.11
CA VAL A 146 -8.81 2.24 -12.36
C VAL A 146 -9.24 3.59 -12.90
N ARG A 147 -8.43 4.17 -13.78
CA ARG A 147 -8.62 5.53 -14.29
C ARG A 147 -8.81 5.56 -15.81
N PRO A 148 -9.62 6.46 -16.37
CA PRO A 148 -9.71 6.64 -17.82
C PRO A 148 -8.35 6.93 -18.47
N LEU A 149 -8.15 6.41 -19.67
CA LEU A 149 -6.98 6.65 -20.52
C LEU A 149 -7.40 7.58 -21.67
N ASN A 150 -6.84 8.79 -21.70
CA ASN A 150 -7.14 9.84 -22.68
C ASN A 150 -8.64 10.20 -22.73
N ASP A 151 -9.09 10.77 -23.85
CA ASP A 151 -10.49 11.10 -24.13
C ASP A 151 -11.33 9.89 -24.55
N SER A 152 -10.80 8.66 -24.48
CA SER A 152 -11.55 7.45 -24.81
C SER A 152 -12.29 6.94 -23.58
N PRO A 153 -13.62 7.12 -23.47
CA PRO A 153 -14.37 6.75 -22.27
C PRO A 153 -14.36 5.24 -21.98
N ASN A 154 -14.07 4.43 -23.00
CA ASN A 154 -14.10 2.97 -22.92
C ASN A 154 -12.76 2.35 -22.52
N GLN A 155 -11.67 3.13 -22.49
CA GLN A 155 -10.35 2.63 -22.10
C GLN A 155 -9.98 3.12 -20.71
N ARG A 156 -9.50 2.21 -19.87
CA ARG A 156 -9.00 2.55 -18.54
C ARG A 156 -7.66 1.89 -18.27
N LEU A 157 -6.82 2.58 -17.50
CA LEU A 157 -5.62 2.01 -16.91
C LEU A 157 -5.99 1.40 -15.56
N MET A 158 -5.76 0.10 -15.42
CA MET A 158 -5.87 -0.63 -14.16
C MET A 158 -4.47 -0.97 -13.64
N ILE A 159 -4.19 -0.62 -12.39
CA ILE A 159 -2.95 -1.02 -11.70
C ILE A 159 -3.32 -1.80 -10.44
N LEU A 160 -2.79 -3.00 -10.32
CA LEU A 160 -2.80 -3.83 -9.12
C LEU A 160 -1.38 -3.90 -8.54
N HIS A 161 -1.28 -3.98 -7.23
CA HIS A 161 -0.02 -4.18 -6.53
C HIS A 161 -0.18 -5.32 -5.53
N ARG A 162 0.81 -6.21 -5.46
CA ARG A 162 0.86 -7.26 -4.44
C ARG A 162 1.91 -6.92 -3.40
N ALA A 163 1.50 -6.62 -2.17
CA ALA A 163 2.41 -6.37 -1.07
C ALA A 163 3.14 -7.65 -0.63
N GLY A 164 4.43 -7.54 -0.29
CA GLY A 164 5.10 -8.57 0.47
C GLY A 164 4.56 -8.62 1.91
N ILE A 165 4.34 -9.83 2.43
CA ILE A 165 3.83 -10.08 3.78
C ILE A 165 4.86 -10.89 4.58
N TYR A 166 5.10 -10.50 5.83
CA TYR A 166 5.89 -11.27 6.77
C TYR A 166 5.02 -12.36 7.42
N CYS A 167 5.28 -13.61 7.05
CA CYS A 167 4.51 -14.77 7.51
C CYS A 167 4.88 -15.28 8.91
N GLY A 168 5.84 -14.65 9.61
CA GLY A 168 6.25 -15.08 10.96
C GLY A 168 5.33 -14.56 12.08
N GLY A 169 4.31 -13.76 11.78
CA GLY A 169 3.34 -13.28 12.78
C GLY A 169 2.43 -14.41 13.26
N THR A 170 2.11 -14.45 14.55
CA THR A 170 1.20 -15.47 15.11
C THR A 170 -0.27 -15.02 15.15
N ALA A 171 -0.56 -13.78 14.80
CA ALA A 171 -1.91 -13.24 14.84
C ALA A 171 -2.76 -13.84 13.72
N THR A 172 -3.88 -14.45 14.08
CA THR A 172 -4.93 -14.85 13.13
C THR A 172 -5.79 -13.64 12.83
N THR A 173 -5.62 -13.03 11.67
CA THR A 173 -6.53 -11.99 11.17
C THR A 173 -7.61 -12.60 10.29
N PRO A 174 -8.86 -12.12 10.34
CA PRO A 174 -9.89 -12.50 9.38
C PRO A 174 -9.49 -11.92 8.01
N CYS A 175 -8.69 -12.69 7.29
CA CYS A 175 -8.30 -12.42 5.93
C CYS A 175 -8.66 -13.67 5.13
N ARG A 176 -9.59 -13.54 4.18
CA ARG A 176 -9.85 -14.61 3.22
C ARG A 176 -8.76 -14.56 2.16
N SER A 177 -7.94 -15.60 2.10
CA SER A 177 -7.07 -15.82 0.94
C SER A 177 -7.93 -16.36 -0.20
N GLY A 178 -8.51 -15.44 -0.99
CA GLY A 178 -9.14 -15.80 -2.26
C GLY A 178 -8.10 -16.21 -3.30
N ASP A 179 -8.53 -16.89 -4.35
CA ASP A 179 -7.72 -17.07 -5.55
C ASP A 179 -7.60 -15.74 -6.30
N LEU A 180 -6.37 -15.34 -6.64
CA LEU A 180 -6.09 -14.04 -7.26
C LEU A 180 -6.76 -13.90 -8.63
N SER A 181 -6.62 -14.93 -9.47
CA SER A 181 -7.19 -14.94 -10.81
C SER A 181 -8.71 -14.84 -10.77
N THR A 182 -9.35 -15.60 -9.88
CA THR A 182 -10.79 -15.57 -9.69
C THR A 182 -11.27 -14.21 -9.21
N ALA A 183 -10.54 -13.57 -8.28
CA ALA A 183 -10.89 -12.24 -7.77
C ALA A 183 -10.77 -11.16 -8.87
N ILE A 184 -9.67 -11.15 -9.62
CA ILE A 184 -9.47 -10.21 -10.73
C ILE A 184 -10.52 -10.44 -11.83
N LEU A 185 -10.77 -11.69 -12.21
CA LEU A 185 -11.74 -12.01 -13.25
C LEU A 185 -13.16 -11.58 -12.83
N SER A 186 -13.54 -11.84 -11.59
CA SER A 186 -14.82 -11.41 -11.02
C SER A 186 -14.93 -9.88 -11.01
N TYR A 187 -13.86 -9.18 -10.64
CA TYR A 187 -13.79 -7.73 -10.71
C TYR A 187 -14.01 -7.22 -12.14
N LEU A 188 -13.22 -7.70 -13.10
CA LEU A 188 -13.27 -7.26 -14.50
C LEU A 188 -14.65 -7.51 -15.13
N LYS A 189 -15.27 -8.65 -14.84
CA LYS A 189 -16.63 -8.95 -15.29
C LYS A 189 -17.68 -8.01 -14.68
N SER A 190 -17.54 -7.66 -13.40
CA SER A 190 -18.47 -6.75 -12.73
C SER A 190 -18.48 -5.34 -13.32
N ILE A 191 -17.34 -4.92 -13.88
CA ILE A 191 -17.19 -3.62 -14.55
C ILE A 191 -17.29 -3.74 -16.09
N HIS A 192 -17.78 -4.88 -16.60
CA HIS A 192 -18.04 -5.14 -18.02
C HIS A 192 -16.82 -5.06 -18.94
N VAL A 193 -15.62 -5.37 -18.44
CA VAL A 193 -14.43 -5.40 -19.29
C VAL A 193 -14.51 -6.60 -20.25
N THR A 194 -14.21 -6.35 -21.52
CA THR A 194 -14.22 -7.38 -22.57
C THR A 194 -12.81 -7.78 -22.99
N LYS A 195 -11.89 -6.80 -23.07
CA LYS A 195 -10.51 -7.01 -23.50
C LYS A 195 -9.53 -6.32 -22.58
N LEU A 196 -8.33 -6.87 -22.53
CA LEU A 196 -7.21 -6.37 -21.75
C LEU A 196 -5.92 -6.42 -22.54
N GLN A 197 -4.99 -5.51 -22.23
CA GLN A 197 -3.64 -5.48 -22.79
C GLN A 197 -2.65 -5.10 -21.70
N ARG A 198 -1.60 -5.90 -21.49
CA ARG A 198 -0.55 -5.53 -20.53
C ARG A 198 0.13 -4.24 -20.98
N THR A 199 0.62 -3.47 -20.02
CA THR A 199 1.34 -2.22 -20.28
C THR A 199 2.32 -1.94 -19.14
N GLN A 200 3.23 -1.01 -19.34
CA GLN A 200 4.02 -0.43 -18.26
C GLN A 200 3.15 0.42 -17.33
N LEU A 201 3.66 0.77 -16.14
CA LEU A 201 2.94 1.55 -15.12
C LEU A 201 2.39 2.90 -15.65
N ASN A 202 3.00 3.46 -16.69
CA ASN A 202 2.57 4.71 -17.31
C ASN A 202 1.29 4.56 -18.15
N GLY A 203 0.95 3.35 -18.60
CA GLY A 203 -0.17 3.08 -19.51
C GLY A 203 0.06 3.52 -20.95
N ILE A 204 1.31 3.82 -21.35
CA ILE A 204 1.68 4.28 -22.69
C ILE A 204 2.26 3.10 -23.48
N ASP A 205 3.27 2.44 -22.91
CA ASP A 205 4.00 1.38 -23.57
C ASP A 205 3.27 0.05 -23.36
N THR A 206 2.62 -0.43 -24.42
CA THR A 206 1.88 -1.70 -24.37
C THR A 206 2.82 -2.90 -24.51
N ILE A 207 2.49 -3.98 -23.82
CA ILE A 207 3.25 -5.23 -23.79
C ILE A 207 2.35 -6.34 -24.35
N GLY A 208 2.72 -6.86 -25.51
CA GLY A 208 1.94 -7.89 -26.20
C GLY A 208 0.64 -7.36 -26.81
N THR A 209 -0.20 -8.29 -27.26
CA THR A 209 -1.46 -8.00 -27.95
C THR A 209 -2.64 -7.93 -26.99
N LYS A 210 -3.70 -7.20 -27.38
CA LYS A 210 -5.01 -7.27 -26.72
C LYS A 210 -5.52 -8.71 -26.70
N LYS A 211 -6.04 -9.16 -25.57
CA LYS A 211 -6.67 -10.47 -25.36
C LYS A 211 -8.06 -10.31 -24.77
N ASN A 212 -8.91 -11.32 -24.90
CA ASN A 212 -10.16 -11.33 -24.14
C ASN A 212 -9.85 -11.57 -22.66
N VAL A 213 -10.72 -11.08 -21.79
CA VAL A 213 -10.58 -11.21 -20.34
C VAL A 213 -10.50 -12.67 -19.88
N ASP A 214 -11.25 -13.56 -20.51
CA ASP A 214 -11.29 -14.99 -20.14
C ASP A 214 -10.04 -15.79 -20.57
N ASP A 215 -9.21 -15.23 -21.47
CA ASP A 215 -8.02 -15.89 -22.01
C ASP A 215 -6.74 -15.55 -21.21
N GLU A 216 -6.83 -14.68 -20.20
CA GLU A 216 -5.68 -14.20 -19.44
C GLU A 216 -5.53 -14.92 -18.10
N GLU A 217 -4.31 -15.37 -17.82
CA GLU A 217 -3.92 -15.88 -16.51
C GLU A 217 -3.30 -14.75 -15.67
N PHE A 218 -3.85 -14.50 -14.49
CA PHE A 218 -3.41 -13.43 -13.62
C PHE A 218 -2.44 -13.95 -12.56
N SER A 219 -1.20 -13.49 -12.63
CA SER A 219 -0.20 -13.73 -11.59
C SER A 219 0.53 -12.43 -11.27
N ILE A 220 0.82 -12.23 -9.98
CA ILE A 220 1.57 -11.10 -9.45
C ILE A 220 2.51 -11.66 -8.39
N GLU A 221 3.81 -11.44 -8.57
CA GLU A 221 4.81 -11.78 -7.57
C GLU A 221 4.75 -10.78 -6.40
N PRO A 222 5.14 -11.18 -5.18
CA PRO A 222 5.21 -10.25 -4.05
C PRO A 222 6.12 -9.06 -4.36
N MET A 223 5.65 -7.84 -4.03
CA MET A 223 6.24 -6.54 -4.33
C MET A 223 6.21 -6.12 -5.81
N ASP A 224 5.46 -6.83 -6.66
CA ASP A 224 5.32 -6.49 -8.06
C ASP A 224 3.97 -5.81 -8.37
N PHE A 225 3.89 -5.24 -9.57
CA PHE A 225 2.71 -4.56 -10.11
C PHE A 225 2.20 -5.27 -11.35
N LEU A 226 0.88 -5.35 -11.47
CA LEU A 226 0.21 -5.81 -12.66
C LEU A 226 -0.61 -4.69 -13.26
N THR A 227 -0.27 -4.33 -14.50
CA THR A 227 -0.86 -3.17 -15.16
C THR A 227 -1.48 -3.57 -16.49
N TYR A 228 -2.74 -3.19 -16.67
CA TYR A 228 -3.49 -3.42 -17.89
C TYR A 228 -4.16 -2.14 -18.38
N ILE A 229 -4.20 -1.98 -19.71
CA ILE A 229 -5.24 -1.20 -20.36
C ILE A 229 -6.44 -2.15 -20.52
N ILE A 230 -7.58 -1.74 -19.96
CA ILE A 230 -8.84 -2.50 -20.03
C ILE A 230 -9.82 -1.76 -20.94
N ASP A 231 -10.49 -2.51 -21.81
CA ASP A 231 -11.55 -2.03 -22.70
C ASP A 231 -12.91 -2.51 -22.16
N MET A 232 -13.78 -1.56 -21.83
CA MET A 232 -15.16 -1.79 -21.39
C MET A 232 -16.14 -1.72 -22.56
#